data_AF-A0A101JQ43-F1
#
_entry.id   AF-A0A101JQ43-F1
#
_cell.length_a   1.000
_cell.length_b   1.000
_cell.length_c   1.000
_cell.angle_alpha   90.00
_cell.angle_beta   90.00
_cell.angle_gamma   90.00
#
_symmetry.space_group_name_H-M   'P 1'
#
loop_
_entity.id
_entity.type
_entity.pdbx_description
1 polymer ?
#
loop_
_entity_poly.entity_id
_entity_poly.type
_entity_poly.pdbx_seq_one_letter_code
_entity_poly.pdbx_strand_id
1 'polypeptide(L)'
;MKPPRTPADDLVSSRVWITVDGVAFPDAGWWDLPLSVIGSALAAYAELRDGGFQEDLPEDIAQASSYFFDGPFALAYRRTADAEPVIYLEGNRENHEGELESLVAGEMPLESFRVALLGAAQILHAEVVTRGHLDEQVRIAAGIVTGLT
;
A
#
# COMPACT_ATOMS: atom_id res chain seq x y z
N MET A 1 20.27 -10.78 -2.03
CA MET A 1 18.82 -11.00 -2.12
C MET A 1 18.44 -12.17 -1.24
N LYS A 2 17.59 -11.95 -0.23
CA LYS A 2 17.02 -13.01 0.60
C LYS A 2 15.92 -13.70 -0.24
N PRO A 3 15.81 -15.04 -0.24
CA PRO A 3 14.73 -15.70 -0.96
C PRO A 3 13.37 -15.24 -0.40
N PRO A 4 12.33 -15.10 -1.24
CA PRO A 4 10.99 -14.76 -0.75
C PRO A 4 10.58 -15.79 0.30
N ARG A 5 10.08 -15.31 1.44
CA ARG A 5 9.63 -16.19 2.53
C ARG A 5 8.53 -17.11 2.00
N THR A 6 8.70 -18.42 2.20
CA THR A 6 7.63 -19.39 1.97
C THR A 6 6.48 -19.08 2.92
N PRO A 7 5.20 -19.13 2.45
CA PRO A 7 4.03 -19.06 3.33
C PRO A 7 4.20 -20.01 4.51
N ALA A 8 4.27 -19.46 5.72
CA ALA A 8 4.16 -20.25 6.94
C ALA A 8 2.67 -20.38 7.28
N ASP A 9 2.24 -21.56 7.70
CA ASP A 9 0.81 -21.87 7.93
C ASP A 9 0.16 -20.97 9.00
N ASP A 10 0.95 -20.30 9.82
CA ASP A 10 0.54 -19.38 10.90
C ASP A 10 0.38 -17.92 10.46
N LEU A 11 0.77 -17.56 9.23
CA LEU A 11 0.67 -16.20 8.70
C LEU A 11 -0.27 -16.16 7.48
N VAL A 12 -1.20 -15.20 7.46
CA VAL A 12 -1.96 -14.87 6.24
C VAL A 12 -1.00 -14.22 5.26
N SER A 13 -0.43 -15.06 4.41
CA SER A 13 0.39 -14.67 3.28
C SER A 13 -0.36 -15.02 2.00
N SER A 14 -0.29 -14.14 1.01
CA SER A 14 -0.84 -14.37 -0.31
C SER A 14 0.04 -13.71 -1.33
N ARG A 15 -0.17 -14.05 -2.60
CA ARG A 15 0.25 -13.14 -3.65
C ARG A 15 -0.49 -11.82 -3.47
N VAL A 16 0.25 -10.73 -3.38
CA VAL A 16 -0.31 -9.38 -3.33
C VAL A 16 -0.24 -8.81 -4.74
N TRP A 17 -1.40 -8.40 -5.26
CA TRP A 17 -1.51 -7.78 -6.56
C TRP A 17 -2.23 -6.46 -6.39
N ILE A 18 -1.53 -5.39 -6.73
CA ILE A 18 -2.14 -4.08 -6.91
C ILE A 18 -2.21 -3.85 -8.41
N THR A 19 -3.30 -3.27 -8.90
CA THR A 19 -3.41 -2.88 -10.30
C THR A 19 -3.31 -1.37 -10.37
N VAL A 20 -2.29 -0.87 -11.05
CA VAL A 20 -2.05 0.55 -11.28
C VAL A 20 -2.22 0.80 -12.77
N ASP A 21 -3.21 1.62 -13.14
CA ASP A 21 -3.58 1.89 -14.53
C ASP A 21 -3.72 0.62 -15.41
N GLY A 22 -4.39 -0.40 -14.88
CA GLY A 22 -4.58 -1.68 -15.56
C GLY A 22 -3.36 -2.61 -15.59
N VAL A 23 -2.21 -2.18 -15.06
CA VAL A 23 -0.99 -2.98 -14.98
C VAL A 23 -0.85 -3.58 -13.59
N ALA A 24 -0.60 -4.89 -13.53
CA ALA A 24 -0.36 -5.60 -12.28
C ALA A 24 1.02 -5.22 -11.71
N PHE A 25 1.04 -4.90 -10.42
CA PHE A 25 2.23 -4.55 -9.66
C PHE A 25 2.23 -5.28 -8.30
N PRO A 26 3.35 -5.93 -7.92
CA PRO A 26 4.56 -6.14 -8.72
C PRO A 26 4.33 -7.08 -9.91
N ASP A 27 5.05 -6.87 -11.01
CA ASP A 27 4.94 -7.63 -12.27
C ASP A 27 5.16 -9.15 -12.13
N ALA A 28 5.87 -9.57 -11.08
CA ALA A 28 6.18 -10.96 -10.79
C ALA A 28 5.19 -11.69 -9.85
N GLY A 29 4.09 -11.06 -9.43
CA GLY A 29 3.14 -11.68 -8.49
C GLY A 29 3.77 -11.98 -7.14
N TRP A 30 4.35 -10.93 -6.55
CA TRP A 30 5.10 -10.98 -5.29
C TRP A 30 4.28 -11.55 -4.15
N TRP A 31 4.93 -12.34 -3.30
CA TRP A 31 4.35 -12.88 -2.09
C TRP A 31 4.71 -11.98 -0.92
N ASP A 32 3.69 -11.54 -0.20
CA ASP A 32 3.85 -10.69 0.98
C ASP A 32 2.81 -11.03 2.03
N LEU A 33 2.87 -10.34 3.16
CA LEU A 33 1.82 -10.23 4.16
C LEU A 33 0.85 -9.14 3.71
N PRO A 34 -0.33 -9.49 3.15
CA PRO A 34 -1.24 -8.50 2.59
C PRO A 34 -1.68 -7.46 3.60
N LEU A 35 -1.77 -7.84 4.88
CA LEU A 35 -2.09 -6.93 5.98
C LEU A 35 -1.02 -5.84 6.17
N SER A 36 0.26 -6.18 6.04
CA SER A 36 1.34 -5.20 6.16
C SER A 36 1.32 -4.23 4.98
N VAL A 37 1.09 -4.74 3.76
CA VAL A 37 0.99 -3.90 2.56
C VAL A 37 -0.20 -2.95 2.65
N ILE A 38 -1.38 -3.45 2.99
CA ILE A 38 -2.59 -2.61 3.14
C ILE A 38 -2.42 -1.64 4.31
N GLY A 39 -1.85 -2.06 5.44
CA GLY A 39 -1.59 -1.19 6.58
C GLY A 39 -0.66 -0.03 6.23
N SER A 40 0.41 -0.30 5.48
CA SER A 40 1.32 0.73 4.98
C SER A 40 0.64 1.67 3.98
N ALA A 41 -0.19 1.15 3.08
CA ALA A 41 -0.95 1.98 2.14
C ALA A 41 -2.03 2.85 2.84
N LEU A 42 -2.66 2.34 3.90
CA LEU A 42 -3.59 3.10 4.75
C LEU A 42 -2.87 4.22 5.52
N ALA A 43 -1.67 3.97 6.02
CA ALA A 43 -0.85 5.00 6.65
C ALA A 43 -0.48 6.11 5.65
N ALA A 44 -0.03 5.72 4.45
CA ALA A 44 0.24 6.68 3.37
C ALA A 44 -1.00 7.50 2.97
N TYR A 45 -2.17 6.86 2.89
CA TYR A 45 -3.44 7.57 2.65
C TYR A 45 -3.74 8.61 3.76
N ALA A 46 -3.57 8.24 5.04
CA ALA A 46 -3.82 9.15 6.14
C ALA A 46 -2.88 10.37 6.09
N GLU A 47 -1.60 10.16 5.79
CA GLU A 47 -0.62 11.24 5.58
C GLU A 47 -1.06 12.17 4.44
N LEU A 48 -1.43 11.63 3.27
CA LEU A 48 -1.87 12.45 2.14
C LEU A 48 -3.17 13.22 2.41
N ARG A 49 -4.11 12.61 3.15
CA ARG A 49 -5.38 13.24 3.54
C ARG A 49 -5.14 14.43 4.44
N ASP A 50 -4.28 14.26 5.45
CA ASP A 50 -4.03 15.25 6.50
C ASP A 50 -3.04 16.34 6.07
N GLY A 51 -2.52 16.28 4.84
CA GLY A 51 -1.56 17.25 4.31
C GLY A 51 -0.16 17.02 4.87
N GLY A 52 0.29 15.77 4.90
CA GLY A 52 1.67 15.40 5.17
C GLY A 52 2.59 15.92 4.07
N PHE A 53 2.91 17.21 4.13
CA PHE A 53 3.85 17.87 3.25
C PHE A 53 5.27 17.58 3.74
N GLN A 54 6.14 17.15 2.83
CA GLN A 54 7.56 16.97 3.12
C GLN A 54 8.29 18.30 2.94
N GLU A 55 9.26 18.61 3.81
CA GLU A 55 9.99 19.89 3.80
C GLU A 55 10.72 20.17 2.47
N ASP A 56 11.09 19.11 1.74
CA ASP A 56 11.85 19.20 0.48
C ASP A 56 10.96 19.30 -0.78
N LEU A 57 9.64 19.32 -0.62
CA LEU A 57 8.69 19.45 -1.73
C LEU A 57 7.99 20.81 -1.72
N PRO A 58 7.51 21.28 -2.88
CA PRO A 58 6.61 22.43 -2.94
C PRO A 58 5.44 22.29 -1.95
N GLU A 59 5.02 23.40 -1.32
CA GLU A 59 3.97 23.44 -0.27
C GLU A 59 2.60 22.92 -0.75
N ASP A 60 2.41 22.77 -2.05
CA ASP A 60 1.21 22.25 -2.71
C ASP A 60 1.31 20.76 -3.05
N ILE A 61 2.41 20.09 -2.72
CA ILE A 61 2.65 18.66 -3.01
C ILE A 61 2.83 17.87 -1.71
N ALA A 62 1.84 17.05 -1.38
CA ALA A 62 1.98 16.04 -0.34
C ALA A 62 2.52 14.73 -0.95
N GLN A 63 3.48 14.11 -0.28
CA GLN A 63 4.05 12.82 -0.72
C GLN A 63 4.11 11.84 0.43
N ALA A 64 3.65 10.62 0.17
CA ALA A 64 3.77 9.49 1.07
C ALA A 64 4.30 8.28 0.30
N SER A 65 4.76 7.26 1.02
CA SER A 65 5.21 6.00 0.44
C SER A 65 4.69 4.82 1.23
N SER A 66 4.41 3.72 0.55
CA SER A 66 4.15 2.43 1.19
C SER A 66 5.11 1.39 0.65
N TYR A 67 5.56 0.50 1.54
CA TYR A 67 6.57 -0.50 1.22
C TYR A 67 5.97 -1.89 1.22
N PHE A 68 6.47 -2.73 0.32
CA PHE A 68 6.28 -4.17 0.37
C PHE A 68 7.35 -4.75 1.30
N PHE A 69 7.00 -5.73 2.13
CA PHE A 69 7.89 -6.24 3.17
C PHE A 69 9.07 -7.02 2.56
N ASP A 70 10.29 -6.74 3.04
CA ASP A 70 11.55 -7.43 2.66
C ASP A 70 11.81 -7.49 1.13
N GLY A 71 11.17 -6.62 0.33
CA GLY A 71 11.23 -6.62 -1.14
C GLY A 71 11.71 -5.29 -1.71
N PRO A 72 12.22 -5.28 -2.96
CA PRO A 72 12.71 -4.06 -3.61
C PRO A 72 11.57 -3.16 -4.08
N PHE A 73 10.31 -3.39 -3.69
CA PHE A 73 9.16 -2.72 -4.27
C PHE A 73 8.60 -1.66 -3.33
N ALA A 74 8.29 -0.49 -3.89
CA ALA A 74 7.66 0.61 -3.17
C ALA A 74 6.55 1.24 -4.02
N LEU A 75 5.54 1.80 -3.37
CA LEU A 75 4.56 2.68 -3.99
C LEU A 75 4.79 4.09 -3.48
N ALA A 76 5.04 5.03 -4.38
CA ALA A 76 5.06 6.44 -4.07
C ALA A 76 3.68 7.04 -4.41
N TYR A 77 3.19 7.89 -3.53
CA TYR A 77 1.92 8.57 -3.67
C TYR A 77 2.17 10.08 -3.65
N ARG A 78 1.68 10.81 -4.64
CA ARG A 78 1.77 12.28 -4.68
C ARG A 78 0.38 12.88 -4.84
N ARG A 79 0.06 13.89 -4.05
CA ARG A 79 -1.20 14.64 -4.13
C ARG A 79 -0.89 16.11 -4.36
N THR A 80 -1.51 16.70 -5.38
CA THR A 80 -1.53 18.16 -5.59
C THR A 80 -2.67 18.80 -4.83
N ALA A 81 -2.51 20.06 -4.42
CA ALA A 81 -3.52 20.85 -3.71
C ALA A 81 -4.67 21.35 -4.61
N ASP A 82 -5.12 20.55 -5.57
CA ASP A 82 -6.20 20.90 -6.48
C ASP A 82 -7.60 20.66 -5.87
N ALA A 83 -8.62 21.30 -6.45
CA ALA A 83 -10.01 21.23 -5.99
C ALA A 83 -10.59 19.81 -6.02
N GLU A 84 -10.07 18.94 -6.89
CA GLU A 84 -10.33 17.51 -6.89
C GLU A 84 -9.00 16.77 -6.62
N PRO A 85 -8.80 16.24 -5.41
CA PRO A 85 -7.51 15.65 -5.05
C PRO A 85 -7.28 14.36 -5.84
N VAL A 86 -6.28 14.38 -6.71
CA VAL A 86 -5.78 13.20 -7.44
C VAL A 86 -4.55 12.67 -6.72
N ILE A 87 -4.45 11.35 -6.63
CA ILE A 87 -3.22 10.66 -6.26
C ILE A 87 -2.53 10.18 -7.53
N TYR A 88 -1.31 10.64 -7.72
CA TYR A 88 -0.34 9.98 -8.59
C TYR A 88 0.30 8.83 -7.82
N LEU A 89 0.14 7.62 -8.34
CA LEU A 89 0.63 6.37 -7.78
C LEU A 89 1.73 5.82 -8.67
N GLU A 90 2.91 5.54 -8.10
CA GLU A 90 4.05 5.03 -8.84
C GLU A 90 4.63 3.79 -8.17
N GLY A 91 4.56 2.68 -8.89
CA GLY A 91 5.18 1.41 -8.51
C GLY A 91 6.64 1.41 -8.91
N ASN A 92 7.52 1.41 -7.91
CA ASN A 92 8.96 1.48 -8.07
C ASN A 92 9.62 0.15 -7.68
N ARG A 93 10.76 -0.15 -8.31
CA ARG A 93 11.66 -1.23 -7.91
C ARG A 93 13.06 -0.68 -7.65
N GLU A 94 13.61 -0.97 -6.48
CA GLU A 94 15.01 -0.73 -6.14
C GLU A 94 15.92 -1.64 -6.99
N ASN A 95 16.82 -1.04 -7.75
CA ASN A 95 17.79 -1.75 -8.57
C ASN A 95 18.99 -2.25 -7.73
N HIS A 96 19.97 -2.90 -8.36
CA HIS A 96 21.16 -3.41 -7.67
C HIS A 96 22.07 -2.32 -7.09
N GLU A 97 21.88 -1.07 -7.49
CA GLU A 97 22.64 0.10 -7.07
C GLU A 97 21.90 0.89 -5.97
N GLY A 98 20.69 0.46 -5.57
CA GLY A 98 19.87 1.11 -4.57
C GLY A 98 18.99 2.25 -5.12
N GLU A 99 18.93 2.42 -6.44
CA GLU A 99 18.12 3.46 -7.08
C GLU A 99 16.70 2.94 -7.39
N LEU A 100 15.70 3.81 -7.24
CA LEU A 100 14.31 3.49 -7.56
C LEU A 100 14.06 3.62 -9.07
N GLU A 101 13.68 2.51 -9.69
CA GLU A 101 13.22 2.42 -11.08
C GLU A 101 11.69 2.41 -11.11
N SER A 102 11.09 3.40 -11.77
CA SER A 102 9.65 3.44 -12.00
C SER A 102 9.22 2.36 -13.00
N LEU A 103 8.36 1.45 -12.56
CA LEU A 103 7.86 0.33 -13.37
C LEU A 103 6.45 0.60 -13.91
N VAL A 104 5.63 1.31 -13.14
CA VAL A 104 4.26 1.65 -13.49
C VAL A 104 3.87 2.94 -12.79
N ALA A 105 3.10 3.78 -13.48
CA ALA A 105 2.48 4.94 -12.89
C ALA A 105 1.03 5.07 -13.33
N GLY A 106 0.21 5.66 -12.47
CA GLY A 106 -1.18 5.94 -12.78
C GLY A 106 -1.74 7.02 -11.87
N GLU A 107 -2.87 7.57 -12.25
CA GLU A 107 -3.57 8.58 -11.48
C GLU A 107 -4.96 8.07 -11.12
N MET A 108 -5.41 8.41 -9.90
CA MET A 108 -6.79 8.17 -9.51
C MET A 108 -7.27 9.22 -8.50
N PRO A 109 -8.58 9.51 -8.45
CA PRO A 109 -9.13 10.34 -7.39
C PRO A 109 -8.80 9.78 -6.00
N LEU A 110 -8.45 10.65 -5.06
CA LEU A 110 -8.15 10.30 -3.66
C LEU A 110 -9.28 9.46 -3.03
N GLU A 111 -10.53 9.80 -3.37
CA GLU A 111 -11.71 9.08 -2.90
C GLU A 111 -11.80 7.66 -3.49
N SER A 112 -11.43 7.48 -4.76
CA SER A 112 -11.37 6.14 -5.37
C SER A 112 -10.30 5.29 -4.71
N PHE A 113 -9.15 5.88 -4.35
CA PHE A 113 -8.10 5.19 -3.60
C PHE A 113 -8.59 4.77 -2.20
N ARG A 114 -9.27 5.67 -1.48
CA ARG A 114 -9.91 5.37 -0.19
C ARG A 114 -10.86 4.18 -0.27
N VAL A 115 -11.75 4.16 -1.27
CA VAL A 115 -12.71 3.08 -1.50
C VAL A 115 -11.99 1.76 -1.81
N ALA A 116 -10.95 1.79 -2.63
CA ALA A 116 -10.15 0.60 -2.95
C ALA A 116 -9.47 0.01 -1.71
N LEU A 117 -8.84 0.85 -0.88
CA LEU A 117 -8.21 0.43 0.37
C LEU A 117 -9.22 -0.17 1.36
N LEU A 118 -10.39 0.45 1.51
CA LEU A 118 -11.46 -0.09 2.36
C LEU A 118 -11.92 -1.47 1.88
N GLY A 119 -12.18 -1.61 0.58
CA GLY A 119 -12.62 -2.89 0.00
C GLY A 119 -11.59 -3.99 0.21
N ALA A 120 -10.31 -3.68 -0.03
CA ALA A 120 -9.23 -4.62 0.18
C ALA A 120 -9.07 -5.02 1.66
N ALA A 121 -9.19 -4.06 2.59
CA ALA A 121 -9.13 -4.33 4.02
C ALA A 121 -10.30 -5.20 4.51
N GLN A 122 -11.51 -4.99 3.98
CA GLN A 122 -12.69 -5.82 4.28
C GLN A 122 -12.53 -7.26 3.81
N ILE A 123 -11.98 -7.47 2.60
CA ILE A 123 -11.68 -8.81 2.08
C ILE A 123 -10.66 -9.52 2.97
N LEU A 124 -9.55 -8.85 3.31
CA LEU A 124 -8.54 -9.43 4.20
C LEU A 124 -9.09 -9.73 5.59
N HIS A 125 -9.92 -8.85 6.15
CA HIS A 125 -10.54 -9.09 7.45
C HIS A 125 -11.41 -10.35 7.42
N ALA A 126 -12.23 -10.53 6.38
CA ALA A 126 -13.02 -11.73 6.22
C ALA A 126 -12.15 -12.99 6.13
N GLU A 127 -11.04 -12.93 5.38
CA GLU A 127 -10.10 -14.04 5.25
C GLU A 127 -9.43 -14.39 6.58
N VAL A 128 -8.93 -13.40 7.32
CA VAL A 128 -8.34 -13.58 8.66
C VAL A 128 -9.32 -14.25 9.61
N VAL A 129 -10.56 -13.75 9.68
CA VAL A 129 -11.59 -14.28 10.57
C VAL A 129 -11.86 -15.75 10.29
N THR A 130 -11.89 -16.14 9.01
CA THR A 130 -12.11 -17.55 8.63
C THR A 130 -10.92 -18.45 8.95
N ARG A 131 -9.70 -17.91 9.04
CA ARG A 131 -8.48 -18.68 9.33
C ARG A 131 -8.16 -18.78 10.83
N GLY A 132 -8.82 -18.02 11.70
CA GLY A 132 -8.71 -18.20 13.16
C GLY A 132 -7.38 -17.76 13.79
N HIS A 133 -6.52 -17.07 13.04
CA HIS A 133 -5.20 -16.62 13.51
C HIS A 133 -5.23 -15.10 13.72
N LEU A 134 -5.29 -14.66 14.98
CA LEU A 134 -5.23 -13.23 15.34
C LEU A 134 -3.95 -12.90 16.09
N ASP A 135 -2.91 -12.52 15.33
CA ASP A 135 -1.77 -11.76 15.86
C ASP A 135 -2.18 -10.30 16.17
N GLU A 136 -1.39 -9.61 16.99
CA GLU A 136 -1.60 -8.23 17.44
C GLU A 136 -1.65 -7.23 16.28
N GLN A 137 -0.81 -7.40 15.26
CA GLN A 137 -0.79 -6.53 14.07
C GLN A 137 -2.10 -6.59 13.28
N VAL A 138 -2.74 -7.76 13.25
CA VAL A 138 -4.03 -7.95 12.56
C VAL A 138 -5.17 -7.25 13.30
N ARG A 139 -5.12 -7.24 14.64
CA ARG A 139 -6.07 -6.48 15.48
C ARG A 139 -5.90 -4.97 15.29
N ILE A 140 -4.67 -4.48 15.15
CA ILE A 140 -4.39 -3.07 14.87
C ILE A 140 -4.97 -2.67 13.50
N ALA A 141 -4.75 -3.48 12.45
CA ALA A 141 -5.30 -3.22 11.12
C ALA A 141 -6.85 -3.24 11.11
N ALA A 142 -7.48 -4.20 11.80
CA ALA A 142 -8.94 -4.23 11.95
C ALA A 142 -9.49 -3.02 12.74
N GLY A 143 -8.73 -2.54 13.74
CA GLY A 143 -9.03 -1.32 14.48
C GLY A 143 -8.98 -0.07 13.61
N ILE A 144 -8.03 0.02 12.68
CA ILE A 144 -7.92 1.14 11.71
C ILE A 144 -9.14 1.18 10.78
N VAL A 145 -9.62 0.01 10.32
CA VAL A 145 -10.82 -0.08 9.46
C VAL A 145 -12.09 0.32 10.21
N THR A 146 -12.20 -0.06 11.48
CA THR A 146 -13.40 0.20 12.30
C THR A 146 -13.41 1.60 12.92
N GLY A 147 -12.26 2.25 13.07
CA GLY A 147 -12.13 3.61 13.62
C GLY A 147 -12.28 4.76 12.61
N LEU A 148 -12.61 4.47 11.35
CA LEU A 148 -12.82 5.48 10.29
C LEU A 148 -14.29 5.93 10.12
N THR A 149 -15.13 5.78 11.15
CA THR A 149 -16.51 6.33 11.17
C THR A 149 -16.59 7.66 11.90
#